data_AF-A0A645J3L3-F1
#
_entry.id   AF-A0A645J3L3-F1
#
_cell.length_a   1.000
_cell.length_b   1.000
_cell.length_c   1.000
_cell.angle_alpha   90.00
_cell.angle_beta   90.00
_cell.angle_gamma   90.00
#
_symmetry.space_group_name_H-M   'P 1'
#
loop_
_entity.id
_entity.type
_entity.pdbx_description
1 polymer ?
#
loop_
_entity_poly.entity_id
_entity_poly.type
_entity_poly.pdbx_seq_one_letter_code
_entity_poly.pdbx_strand_id
1 'polypeptide(L)' 'MQEVVIDLDGMQAGNSVRVEDLDIAKNENIKITIPEDTVIVNVSEFKRAALEETADAGAGNEAGNEEQNS' A
#
# COMPACT_ATOMS: atom_id res chain seq x y z
N MET A 1 -29.59 -3.59 5.17
CA MET A 1 -28.21 -3.18 5.50
C MET A 1 -27.97 -1.83 4.85
N GLN A 2 -27.35 -0.88 5.55
CA GLN A 2 -26.82 0.33 4.91
C GLN A 2 -25.36 0.04 4.51
N GLU A 3 -24.98 0.47 3.31
CA GLU A 3 -23.64 0.32 2.75
C GLU A 3 -23.15 1.69 2.28
N VAL A 4 -21.85 1.94 2.45
CA VAL A 4 -21.16 3.11 1.90
C VAL A 4 -20.27 2.62 0.78
N VAL A 5 -20.57 3.01 -0.46
CA VAL A 5 -19.81 2.64 -1.65
C VAL A 5 -18.92 3.81 -2.03
N ILE A 6 -17.63 3.54 -2.21
CA ILE A 6 -16.65 4.53 -2.66
C ILE A 6 -16.23 4.12 -4.07
N ASP A 7 -16.55 4.95 -5.05
CA ASP A 7 -16.08 4.78 -6.43
C ASP A 7 -14.62 5.25 -6.53
N LEU A 8 -13.76 4.40 -7.11
CA LEU A 8 -12.35 4.68 -7.30
C LEU A 8 -12.02 4.99 -8.77
N ASP A 9 -13.00 4.98 -9.67
CA ASP A 9 -12.77 5.25 -11.08
C ASP A 9 -12.23 6.67 -11.29
N GLY A 10 -11.21 6.80 -12.14
CA GLY A 10 -10.51 8.06 -12.39
C GLY A 10 -9.61 8.58 -11.25
N MET A 11 -9.49 7.87 -10.12
CA MET A 11 -8.55 8.27 -9.05
C MET A 11 -7.09 7.99 -9.44
N GLN A 12 -6.21 8.92 -9.10
CA GLN A 12 -4.77 8.81 -9.34
C GLN A 12 -4.00 8.64 -8.03
N ALA A 13 -2.77 8.15 -8.12
CA ALA A 13 -1.89 8.10 -6.97
C ALA A 13 -1.62 9.52 -6.43
N GLY A 14 -1.67 9.67 -5.12
CA GLY A 14 -1.67 10.95 -4.43
C GLY A 14 -3.07 11.47 -4.08
N ASN A 15 -4.13 10.93 -4.68
CA ASN A 15 -5.49 11.30 -4.31
C ASN A 15 -5.85 10.72 -2.93
N SER A 16 -6.61 11.49 -2.16
CA SER A 16 -7.19 11.04 -0.90
C SER A 16 -8.66 11.45 -0.82
N VAL A 17 -9.42 10.69 -0.04
CA VAL A 17 -10.82 10.96 0.29
C VAL A 17 -10.90 11.14 1.80
N ARG A 18 -11.55 12.22 2.25
CA ARG A 18 -11.81 12.52 3.65
C ARG A 18 -13.26 12.24 4.00
N VAL A 19 -13.58 12.24 5.29
CA VAL A 19 -14.95 12.03 5.78
C VAL A 19 -15.89 13.12 5.25
N GLU A 20 -15.45 14.38 5.22
CA GLU A 20 -16.22 15.52 4.68
C GLU A 20 -16.66 15.34 3.22
N ASP A 21 -15.90 14.56 2.44
CA ASP A 21 -16.18 14.35 1.02
C ASP A 21 -17.36 13.38 0.79
N LEU A 22 -17.72 12.58 1.80
CA LEU A 22 -18.80 11.60 1.70
C LEU A 22 -20.19 12.24 1.72
N ASP A 23 -21.11 11.73 0.91
CA ASP A 23 -22.51 12.21 0.92
C ASP A 23 -23.20 11.99 2.27
N ILE A 24 -22.77 10.99 3.03
CA ILE A 24 -23.26 10.74 4.39
C ILE A 24 -22.89 11.85 5.37
N ALA A 25 -21.78 12.57 5.14
CA ALA A 25 -21.38 13.72 5.95
C ALA A 25 -22.29 14.93 5.76
N LYS A 26 -23.00 14.99 4.63
CA LYS A 26 -23.98 16.04 4.32
C LYS A 26 -25.39 15.68 4.80
N ASN A 27 -25.60 14.49 5.37
CA ASN A 27 -26.92 14.04 5.80
C ASN A 27 -27.19 14.42 7.27
N GLU A 28 -28.10 15.37 7.48
CA GLU A 28 -28.48 15.87 8.82
C GLU A 28 -29.09 14.80 9.75
N ASN A 29 -29.57 13.68 9.20
CA ASN A 29 -30.15 12.59 9.99
C ASN A 29 -29.09 11.63 10.53
N ILE A 30 -27.82 11.82 10.15
CA ILE A 30 -26.71 10.92 10.50
C ILE A 30 -25.68 11.70 11.29
N LYS A 31 -25.35 11.18 12.47
CA LYS A 31 -24.32 11.77 13.32
C LYS A 31 -22.99 11.07 13.08
N ILE A 32 -22.05 11.77 12.46
CA ILE A 32 -20.66 11.33 12.36
C ILE A 32 -19.96 11.56 13.70
N THR A 33 -19.24 10.53 14.19
CA THR A 33 -18.55 10.56 15.49
C THR A 33 -17.04 10.70 15.38
N ILE A 34 -16.52 10.74 14.15
CA ILE A 34 -15.10 10.94 13.83
C ILE A 34 -14.90 12.34 13.24
N PRO A 35 -13.70 12.91 13.32
CA PRO A 35 -13.40 14.21 12.71
C PRO A 35 -13.63 14.21 11.19
N GLU A 36 -14.15 15.32 10.66
CA GLU A 36 -14.48 15.48 9.24
C GLU A 36 -13.24 15.48 8.32
N ASP A 37 -12.10 15.92 8.85
CA ASP A 37 -10.80 15.93 8.16
C ASP A 37 -10.11 14.56 8.13
N THR A 38 -10.70 13.54 8.76
CA THR A 38 -10.14 12.19 8.78
C THR A 38 -10.06 11.61 7.37
N VAL A 39 -8.87 11.16 6.96
CA VAL A 39 -8.67 10.46 5.68
C VAL A 39 -9.21 9.03 5.78
N ILE A 40 -10.09 8.64 4.86
CA ILE A 40 -10.70 7.31 4.79
C ILE A 40 -10.14 6.45 3.67
N VAL A 41 -9.68 7.07 2.59
CA VAL A 41 -9.03 6.40 1.45
C VAL A 41 -7.83 7.22 1.02
N ASN A 42 -6.73 6.55 0.74
CA ASN A 42 -5.53 7.13 0.15
C ASN A 42 -5.06 6.21 -0.98
N VAL A 43 -4.97 6.74 -2.19
CA VAL A 43 -4.45 6.02 -3.36
C VAL A 43 -2.97 6.30 -3.45
N SER A 44 -2.14 5.29 -3.21
CA SER A 44 -0.69 5.41 -3.23
C SER A 44 -0.08 4.60 -4.38
N GLU A 45 1.03 5.08 -4.93
CA GLU A 45 1.80 4.29 -5.89
C GLU A 45 2.36 3.06 -5.19
N PHE A 46 2.14 1.89 -5.79
CA PHE A 46 2.77 0.67 -5.32
C PHE A 46 4.25 0.66 -5.73
N LYS A 47 5.14 1.00 -4.79
CA LYS A 47 6.57 0.81 -4.97
C LYS A 47 6.96 -0.56 -4.42
N ARG A 48 7.42 -1.48 -5.29
CA ARG A 48 8.16 -2.65 -4.83
C ARG A 48 9.47 -2.12 -4.25
N ALA A 49 9.66 -2.27 -2.95
CA ALA A 49 10.99 -2.20 -2.38
C ALA A 49 11.79 -3.34 -3.01
N ALA A 50 12.70 -3.03 -3.94
CA ALA A 50 13.81 -3.91 -4.16
C ALA A 50 14.53 -3.95 -2.81
N LEU A 51 14.57 -5.10 -2.14
CA LEU A 51 15.63 -5.31 -1.17
C LEU A 51 16.91 -5.08 -1.95
N GLU A 52 17.65 -4.02 -1.63
CA GLU A 52 19.07 -3.98 -1.97
C GLU A 52 19.68 -5.21 -1.30
N GLU A 53 19.96 -6.23 -2.09
CA GLU A 53 20.90 -7.28 -1.72
C GLU A 53 22.26 -6.58 -1.59
N THR A 54 22.51 -5.98 -0.44
CA THR A 54 23.86 -5.56 -0.06
C THR A 54 24.69 -6.82 -0.02
N ALA A 55 25.55 -6.96 -1.04
CA ALA A 55 26.54 -7.99 -1.19
C ALA A 55 27.30 -8.21 0.13
N ASP A 56 27.10 -9.37 0.73
CA ASP A 56 27.94 -9.88 1.82
C ASP A 56 29.29 -10.28 1.22
N ALA A 57 30.29 -9.42 1.44
CA ALA A 57 31.68 -9.71 1.15
C ALA A 57 32.23 -10.70 2.19
N GLY A 58 31.91 -11.99 2.02
CA GLY A 58 32.53 -13.11 2.73
C GLY A 58 33.61 -13.77 1.87
N ALA A 59 34.86 -13.34 2.04
CA ALA A 59 36.02 -13.98 1.44
C ALA A 59 36.30 -15.37 2.04
N GLY A 60 36.51 -16.37 1.19
CA GLY A 60 37.36 -17.53 1.45
C GLY A 60 36.63 -18.87 1.65
N ASN A 61 36.69 -19.75 0.64
CA ASN A 61 37.70 -20.83 0.60
C ASN A 61 37.56 -21.66 -0.69
N GLU A 62 38.61 -21.69 -1.49
CA GLU A 62 38.80 -22.70 -2.55
C GLU A 62 39.03 -24.07 -1.88
N ALA A 63 38.22 -25.09 -2.23
CA ALA A 63 38.64 -26.49 -2.18
C ALA A 63 37.58 -27.42 -2.82
N GLY A 64 37.89 -27.95 -4.02
CA GLY A 64 37.82 -29.40 -4.23
C GLY A 64 36.69 -29.99 -5.09
N ASN A 65 37.07 -30.28 -6.34
CA ASN A 65 36.89 -31.56 -7.05
C ASN A 65 35.66 -31.78 -7.95
N GLU A 66 35.89 -31.55 -9.25
CA GLU A 66 35.13 -32.09 -10.38
C GLU A 66 35.45 -33.58 -10.63
N GLU A 67 34.49 -34.26 -11.25
CA GLU A 67 34.63 -35.48 -12.07
C GLU A 67 34.97 -36.81 -11.38
N GLN A 68 33.91 -37.53 -11.00
CA GLN A 68 33.82 -38.96 -11.30
C GLN A 68 32.83 -39.16 -12.44
N ASN A 69 33.33 -39.23 -13.67
CA ASN A 69 32.65 -39.92 -14.76
C ASN A 69 33.63 -40.33 -15.87
N SER A 70 34.24 -41.52 -15.75
CA SER A 70 34.53 -42.51 -16.81
C SER A 70 35.35 -43.67 -16.24
#